data_AF-A0A2H3JDN7-F1
#
_entry.id   AF-A0A2H3JDN7-F1
#
_cell.length_a   1.000
_cell.length_b   1.000
_cell.length_c   1.000
_cell.angle_alpha   90.00
_cell.angle_beta   90.00
_cell.angle_gamma   90.00
#
_symmetry.space_group_name_H-M   'P 1'
#
loop_
_entity.id
_entity.type
_entity.pdbx_description
1 polymer ?
#
loop_
_entity_poly.entity_id
_entity_poly.type
_entity_poly.pdbx_seq_one_letter_code
_entity_poly.pdbx_strand_id
1 'polypeptide(L)'
;MAKLTGFNKFDDNSQADSDLSRARLAILSTRLLLDFNVTKEMACTTTVQMVASNMRIAYSVPEHREYLWSGYPSEPILAEAASRAMLRFGRPAATILASCVENGLIERGNRGELVMRLLLIEAFDAAAKKRKFGKGTTVTKPVSLFSFLKALLGAKKLEEIKKQVPENTTLSGKTFEDAFKDAHVHFTHFVRNEDMSVSNSYGAWAALARGMAMQCAPNQDVIDCIIPVLLNSKDKLCENAVTGLLIQCKNKRSDSAVTIKEEKMNGGRGFFPRDSKDDRPYIGLLMQLGSRSEVKSDSCVEPRINLQRATKKNAQHPRYFINIKGCSPDQYPIITAEASNSYAALLGGRTLYSEHARQTSMKSVQRLKPMWTTRREDTYSWLKDPRFEEVIKQDLQIGPD
;
A
#
# COMPACT_ATOMS: atom_id res chain seq x y z
N MET A 1 0.68 25.10 -6.72
CA MET A 1 -0.65 24.61 -6.31
C MET A 1 -1.73 25.00 -7.31
N ALA A 2 -1.90 26.27 -7.68
CA ALA A 2 -2.99 26.68 -8.59
C ALA A 2 -3.06 25.89 -9.91
N LYS A 3 -1.93 25.67 -10.60
CA LYS A 3 -1.90 24.84 -11.82
C LYS A 3 -2.23 23.36 -11.58
N LEU A 4 -1.91 22.82 -10.40
CA LEU A 4 -2.26 21.44 -10.05
C LEU A 4 -3.76 21.30 -9.80
N THR A 5 -4.35 22.25 -9.10
CA THR A 5 -5.74 22.19 -8.67
C THR A 5 -6.70 22.77 -9.70
N GLY A 6 -6.24 23.62 -10.62
CA GLY A 6 -7.11 24.44 -11.47
C GLY A 6 -7.73 25.64 -10.76
N PHE A 7 -7.34 25.92 -9.51
CA PHE A 7 -7.92 26.99 -8.68
C PHE A 7 -6.83 27.93 -8.15
N ASN A 8 -6.98 29.25 -8.36
CA ASN A 8 -6.05 30.25 -7.83
C ASN A 8 -5.88 30.15 -6.30
N LYS A 9 -6.99 29.89 -5.60
CA LYS A 9 -7.02 29.58 -4.17
C LYS A 9 -7.86 28.33 -3.96
N PHE A 10 -7.19 27.17 -3.90
CA PHE A 10 -7.87 25.92 -3.58
C PHE A 10 -8.39 25.94 -2.14
N ASP A 11 -9.70 25.76 -2.00
CA ASP A 11 -10.44 25.61 -0.76
C ASP A 11 -11.52 24.54 -0.95
N ASP A 12 -11.55 23.53 -0.08
CA ASP A 12 -12.36 22.32 -0.28
C ASP A 12 -13.69 22.36 0.50
N ASN A 13 -14.29 23.56 0.57
CA ASN A 13 -15.49 23.82 1.37
C ASN A 13 -16.80 23.64 0.59
N SER A 14 -16.77 23.38 -0.72
CA SER A 14 -18.00 23.21 -1.53
C SER A 14 -18.37 21.74 -1.77
N GLN A 15 -19.68 21.48 -1.75
CA GLN A 15 -20.26 20.21 -2.17
C GLN A 15 -20.40 20.17 -3.70
N ALA A 16 -20.01 19.06 -4.31
CA ALA A 16 -20.44 18.62 -5.64
C ALA A 16 -20.20 19.58 -6.84
N ASP A 17 -19.02 20.17 -6.96
CA ASP A 17 -18.55 20.72 -8.23
C ASP A 17 -17.67 19.70 -8.98
N SER A 18 -17.92 19.55 -10.28
CA SER A 18 -17.11 18.73 -11.19
C SER A 18 -15.64 19.18 -11.21
N ASP A 19 -15.39 20.49 -11.15
CA ASP A 19 -14.03 21.05 -11.12
C ASP A 19 -13.32 20.74 -9.81
N LEU A 20 -14.02 20.82 -8.69
CA LEU A 20 -13.48 20.47 -7.38
C LEU A 20 -13.18 18.97 -7.28
N SER A 21 -14.05 18.13 -7.86
CA SER A 21 -13.83 16.69 -7.93
C SER A 21 -12.59 16.35 -8.76
N ARG A 22 -12.41 17.01 -9.92
CA ARG A 22 -11.20 16.89 -10.73
C ARG A 22 -9.95 17.36 -9.99
N ALA A 23 -10.03 18.46 -9.25
CA ALA A 23 -8.92 18.98 -8.46
C ALA A 23 -8.48 18.00 -7.35
N ARG A 24 -9.43 17.45 -6.60
CA ARG A 24 -9.18 16.40 -5.59
C ARG A 24 -8.50 15.19 -6.22
N LEU A 25 -8.99 14.76 -7.38
CA LEU A 25 -8.44 13.63 -8.13
C LEU A 25 -7.03 13.90 -8.63
N ALA A 26 -6.71 15.12 -9.10
CA ALA A 26 -5.37 15.54 -9.49
C ALA A 26 -4.38 15.49 -8.32
N ILE A 27 -4.80 16.02 -7.16
CA ILE A 27 -4.01 16.00 -5.93
C ILE A 27 -3.69 14.55 -5.51
N LEU A 28 -4.71 13.69 -5.46
CA LEU A 28 -4.54 12.30 -5.09
C LEU A 28 -3.71 11.52 -6.13
N SER A 29 -3.95 11.74 -7.42
CA SER A 29 -3.21 11.11 -8.52
C SER A 29 -1.71 11.42 -8.48
N THR A 30 -1.35 12.65 -8.10
CA THR A 30 0.05 13.08 -7.96
C THR A 30 0.78 12.29 -6.87
N ARG A 31 0.07 11.90 -5.80
CA ARG A 31 0.69 11.28 -4.63
C ARG A 31 0.55 9.77 -4.59
N LEU A 32 -0.60 9.25 -5.01
CA LEU A 32 -1.00 7.86 -4.81
C LEU A 32 -0.81 6.99 -6.05
N LEU A 33 -0.37 7.53 -7.19
CA LEU A 33 -0.19 6.77 -8.43
C LEU A 33 -1.49 6.05 -8.84
N LEU A 34 -2.51 6.85 -9.18
CA LEU A 34 -3.84 6.33 -9.52
C LEU A 34 -3.90 5.88 -10.99
N ASP A 35 -4.34 4.63 -11.20
CA ASP A 35 -4.59 4.05 -12.53
C ASP A 35 -6.03 4.34 -12.96
N PHE A 36 -6.20 4.94 -14.13
CA PHE A 36 -7.50 5.33 -14.67
C PHE A 36 -8.01 4.25 -15.61
N ASN A 37 -9.30 3.95 -15.54
CA ASN A 37 -9.90 2.92 -16.38
C ASN A 37 -10.10 3.43 -17.82
N VAL A 38 -9.14 3.15 -18.70
CA VAL A 38 -9.18 3.58 -20.11
C VAL A 38 -10.35 3.01 -20.92
N THR A 39 -11.07 2.01 -20.40
CA THR A 39 -12.28 1.45 -21.06
C THR A 39 -13.55 2.26 -20.77
N LYS A 40 -13.47 3.27 -19.90
CA LYS A 40 -14.60 4.11 -19.51
C LYS A 40 -14.45 5.50 -20.09
N GLU A 41 -15.42 5.90 -20.91
CA GLU A 41 -15.48 7.23 -21.54
C GLU A 41 -15.32 8.38 -20.52
N MET A 42 -15.97 8.24 -19.35
CA MET A 42 -15.85 9.20 -18.25
C MET A 42 -14.41 9.35 -17.75
N ALA A 43 -13.66 8.25 -17.63
CA ALA A 43 -12.27 8.28 -17.20
C ALA A 43 -11.36 8.88 -18.30
N CYS A 44 -11.61 8.57 -19.57
CA CYS A 44 -10.91 9.17 -20.71
C CYS A 44 -11.12 10.70 -20.75
N THR A 45 -12.37 11.14 -20.64
CA THR A 45 -12.74 12.57 -20.63
C THR A 45 -12.08 13.29 -19.45
N THR A 46 -12.15 12.70 -18.26
CA THR A 46 -11.51 13.25 -17.04
C THR A 46 -10.00 13.37 -17.23
N THR A 47 -9.37 12.36 -17.85
CA THR A 47 -7.93 12.35 -18.12
C THR A 47 -7.52 13.50 -19.03
N VAL A 48 -8.24 13.73 -20.14
CA VAL A 48 -7.99 14.85 -21.06
C VAL A 48 -8.11 16.20 -20.34
N GLN A 49 -9.15 16.37 -19.52
CA GLN A 49 -9.33 17.59 -18.73
C GLN A 49 -8.19 17.80 -17.73
N MET A 50 -7.71 16.74 -17.08
CA MET A 50 -6.59 16.83 -16.14
C MET A 50 -5.27 17.16 -16.83
N VAL A 51 -5.07 16.73 -18.08
CA VAL A 51 -3.92 17.13 -18.90
C VAL A 51 -3.99 18.63 -19.22
N ALA A 52 -5.16 19.10 -19.66
CA ALA A 52 -5.36 20.51 -20.02
C ALA A 52 -5.25 21.45 -18.81
N SER A 53 -5.74 21.04 -17.64
CA SER A 53 -6.04 21.98 -16.55
C SER A 53 -5.39 21.65 -15.20
N ASN A 54 -4.75 20.50 -15.04
CA ASN A 54 -4.28 20.00 -13.73
C ASN A 54 -2.85 19.45 -13.75
N MET A 55 -2.00 19.89 -14.67
CA MET A 55 -0.58 19.52 -14.78
C MET A 55 -0.32 18.02 -14.97
N ARG A 56 -1.34 17.23 -15.38
CA ARG A 56 -1.11 15.85 -15.78
C ARG A 56 -0.37 15.85 -17.11
N ILE A 57 0.60 14.96 -17.28
CA ILE A 57 1.39 14.88 -18.50
C ILE A 57 0.84 13.78 -19.39
N ALA A 58 0.57 14.11 -20.66
CA ALA A 58 0.33 13.12 -21.70
C ALA A 58 1.68 12.56 -22.16
N TYR A 59 1.91 11.27 -21.91
CA TYR A 59 3.13 10.57 -22.30
C TYR A 59 3.06 10.07 -23.74
N SER A 60 1.88 9.56 -24.15
CA SER A 60 1.68 9.03 -25.50
C SER A 60 0.20 8.99 -25.85
N VAL A 61 -0.10 9.10 -27.15
CA VAL A 61 -1.44 8.91 -27.72
C VAL A 61 -1.33 7.77 -28.74
N PRO A 62 -2.00 6.63 -28.53
CA PRO A 62 -2.06 5.55 -29.51
C PRO A 62 -2.62 6.02 -30.86
N GLU A 63 -2.27 5.31 -31.93
CA GLU A 63 -2.68 5.65 -33.31
C GLU A 63 -4.20 5.73 -33.50
N HIS A 64 -4.96 4.85 -32.82
CA HIS A 64 -6.42 4.82 -32.86
C HIS A 64 -7.09 5.97 -32.09
N ARG A 65 -6.34 6.71 -31.24
CA ARG A 65 -6.78 7.91 -30.51
C ARG A 65 -7.98 7.74 -29.58
N GLU A 66 -8.32 6.52 -29.17
CA GLU A 66 -9.46 6.27 -28.27
C GLU A 66 -9.13 6.61 -26.80
N TYR A 67 -7.85 6.61 -26.43
CA TYR A 67 -7.37 7.02 -25.12
C TYR A 67 -5.99 7.67 -25.23
N LEU A 68 -5.42 8.10 -24.11
CA LEU A 68 -4.03 8.56 -24.04
C LEU A 68 -3.35 8.01 -22.79
N TRP A 69 -2.08 7.66 -22.92
CA TRP A 69 -1.22 7.33 -21.78
C TRP A 69 -0.79 8.62 -21.11
N SER A 70 -1.11 8.76 -19.82
CA SER A 70 -0.76 9.95 -19.05
C SER A 70 -0.59 9.62 -17.58
N GLY A 71 0.07 10.52 -16.86
CA GLY A 71 0.25 10.41 -15.43
C GLY A 71 0.86 11.67 -14.84
N TYR A 72 1.19 11.57 -13.56
CA TYR A 72 2.05 12.53 -12.90
C TYR A 72 3.43 11.89 -12.78
N PRO A 73 4.47 12.44 -13.45
CA PRO A 73 5.82 11.96 -13.30
C PRO A 73 6.32 12.23 -11.86
N SER A 74 7.46 11.64 -11.50
CA SER A 74 8.10 11.87 -10.20
C SER A 74 8.58 13.31 -10.08
N GLU A 75 7.69 14.23 -9.71
CA GLU A 75 7.95 15.66 -9.61
C GLU A 75 7.80 16.12 -8.15
N PRO A 76 8.91 16.21 -7.39
CA PRO A 76 8.86 16.48 -5.95
C PRO A 76 8.17 17.81 -5.60
N ILE A 77 8.30 18.83 -6.45
CA ILE A 77 7.64 20.13 -6.26
C ILE A 77 6.13 20.00 -6.39
N LEU A 78 5.67 19.19 -7.34
CA LEU A 78 4.25 18.94 -7.55
C LEU A 78 3.68 18.08 -6.42
N ALA A 79 4.42 17.06 -5.98
CA ALA A 79 4.06 16.23 -4.83
C ALA A 79 3.96 17.03 -3.51
N GLU A 80 4.87 17.97 -3.28
CA GLU A 80 4.79 18.92 -2.16
C GLU A 80 3.54 19.81 -2.26
N ALA A 81 3.25 20.35 -3.45
CA ALA A 81 2.04 21.13 -3.66
C ALA A 81 0.77 20.30 -3.42
N ALA A 82 0.78 19.03 -3.82
CA ALA A 82 -0.31 18.08 -3.58
C ALA A 82 -0.47 17.77 -2.09
N SER A 83 0.61 17.52 -1.34
CA SER A 83 0.56 17.32 0.11
C SER A 83 -0.07 18.53 0.82
N ARG A 84 0.33 19.74 0.43
CA ARG A 84 -0.25 20.98 0.97
C ARG A 84 -1.73 21.15 0.63
N ALA A 85 -2.16 20.71 -0.54
CA ALA A 85 -3.56 20.78 -0.96
C ALA A 85 -4.41 19.70 -0.27
N MET A 86 -3.87 18.51 -0.07
CA MET A 86 -4.54 17.41 0.64
C MET A 86 -4.88 17.77 2.09
N LEU A 87 -4.06 18.58 2.77
CA LEU A 87 -4.36 19.13 4.10
C LEU A 87 -5.57 20.09 4.13
N ARG A 88 -6.01 20.57 2.97
CA ARG A 88 -7.18 21.45 2.85
C ARG A 88 -8.43 20.66 2.48
N PHE A 89 -8.37 19.33 2.38
CA PHE A 89 -9.55 18.55 2.06
C PHE A 89 -10.61 18.71 3.15
N GLY A 90 -11.85 18.94 2.73
CA GLY A 90 -13.02 19.08 3.59
C GLY A 90 -13.65 17.74 3.95
N ARG A 91 -13.04 16.63 3.51
CA ARG A 91 -13.44 15.25 3.79
C ARG A 91 -12.25 14.30 3.69
N PRO A 92 -12.32 13.10 4.27
CA PRO A 92 -11.23 12.12 4.19
C PRO A 92 -10.87 11.75 2.74
N ALA A 93 -9.57 11.61 2.46
CA ALA A 93 -9.09 11.19 1.16
C ALA A 93 -9.63 9.80 0.75
N ALA A 94 -9.79 8.90 1.72
CA ALA A 94 -10.43 7.60 1.50
C ALA A 94 -11.84 7.74 0.92
N THR A 95 -12.63 8.72 1.38
CA THR A 95 -14.01 8.96 0.90
C THR A 95 -14.01 9.45 -0.55
N ILE A 96 -13.05 10.31 -0.91
CA ILE A 96 -12.88 10.77 -2.29
C ILE A 96 -12.52 9.59 -3.20
N LEU A 97 -11.52 8.79 -2.80
CA LEU A 97 -11.09 7.62 -3.57
C LEU A 97 -12.20 6.58 -3.72
N ALA A 98 -12.96 6.30 -2.64
CA ALA A 98 -14.07 5.36 -2.68
C ALA A 98 -15.08 5.75 -3.74
N SER A 99 -15.48 7.02 -3.79
CA SER A 99 -16.39 7.54 -4.82
C SER A 99 -15.83 7.38 -6.24
N CYS A 100 -14.53 7.66 -6.45
CA CYS A 100 -13.89 7.48 -7.76
C CYS A 100 -13.86 6.00 -8.21
N VAL A 101 -13.64 5.06 -7.28
CA VAL A 101 -13.66 3.61 -7.57
C VAL A 101 -15.09 3.13 -7.85
N GLU A 102 -16.08 3.63 -7.11
CA GLU A 102 -17.50 3.30 -7.32
C GLU A 102 -18.00 3.75 -8.68
N ASN A 103 -17.64 4.96 -9.09
CA ASN A 103 -17.98 5.53 -10.40
C ASN A 103 -17.16 4.94 -11.56
N GLY A 104 -16.19 4.06 -11.27
CA GLY A 104 -15.39 3.37 -12.28
C GLY A 104 -14.31 4.23 -12.94
N LEU A 105 -13.95 5.39 -12.34
CA LEU A 105 -12.87 6.24 -12.82
C LEU A 105 -11.49 5.58 -12.61
N ILE A 106 -11.31 4.94 -11.46
CA ILE A 106 -10.06 4.29 -11.05
C ILE A 106 -10.20 2.78 -11.21
N GLU A 107 -9.14 2.13 -11.68
CA GLU A 107 -9.09 0.67 -11.84
C GLU A 107 -9.23 -0.06 -10.50
N ARG A 108 -9.92 -1.21 -10.54
CA ARG A 108 -10.27 -1.98 -9.35
C ARG A 108 -9.21 -3.03 -8.95
N GLY A 109 -8.27 -3.38 -9.84
CA GLY A 109 -7.40 -4.55 -9.70
C GLY A 109 -6.49 -4.51 -8.46
N ASN A 110 -6.05 -3.32 -8.03
CA ASN A 110 -5.00 -3.15 -7.01
C ASN A 110 -5.51 -2.44 -5.75
N ARG A 111 -6.72 -2.78 -5.28
CA ARG A 111 -7.38 -2.14 -4.12
C ARG A 111 -6.57 -2.20 -2.84
N GLY A 112 -5.99 -3.36 -2.53
CA GLY A 112 -5.12 -3.52 -1.36
C GLY A 112 -3.93 -2.57 -1.41
N GLU A 113 -3.23 -2.54 -2.54
CA GLU A 113 -2.06 -1.67 -2.74
C GLU A 113 -2.44 -0.18 -2.77
N LEU A 114 -3.60 0.18 -3.30
CA LEU A 114 -4.13 1.55 -3.22
C LEU A 114 -4.36 1.96 -1.77
N VAL A 115 -5.00 1.11 -0.97
CA VAL A 115 -5.24 1.38 0.45
C VAL A 115 -3.93 1.40 1.23
N MET A 116 -2.99 0.49 0.95
CA MET A 116 -1.64 0.52 1.50
C MET A 116 -0.97 1.87 1.25
N ARG A 117 -0.95 2.35 0.00
CA ARG A 117 -0.37 3.66 -0.35
C ARG A 117 -1.05 4.81 0.38
N LEU A 118 -2.37 4.77 0.53
CA LEU A 118 -3.12 5.78 1.29
C LEU A 118 -2.74 5.77 2.78
N LEU A 119 -2.72 4.61 3.43
CA LEU A 119 -2.33 4.47 4.84
C LEU A 119 -0.91 5.00 5.08
N LEU A 120 0.02 4.64 4.20
CA LEU A 120 1.42 5.04 4.29
C LEU A 120 1.60 6.54 4.10
N ILE A 121 0.93 7.15 3.10
CA ILE A 121 1.07 8.59 2.86
C ILE A 121 0.41 9.44 3.96
N GLU A 122 -0.75 9.02 4.47
CA GLU A 122 -1.44 9.70 5.57
C GLU A 122 -0.64 9.61 6.88
N ALA A 123 -0.03 8.45 7.16
CA ALA A 123 0.87 8.30 8.30
C ALA A 123 2.12 9.19 8.20
N PHE A 124 2.69 9.31 7.01
CA PHE A 124 3.81 10.21 6.77
C PHE A 124 3.42 11.68 6.98
N ASP A 125 2.29 12.12 6.42
CA ASP A 125 1.79 13.50 6.61
C ASP A 125 1.49 13.79 8.09
N ALA A 126 0.90 12.83 8.80
CA ALA A 126 0.61 12.94 10.22
C ALA A 126 1.91 13.05 11.06
N ALA A 127 2.94 12.29 10.72
CA ALA A 127 4.26 12.37 11.35
C ALA A 127 5.00 13.67 10.98
N ALA A 128 4.79 14.18 9.77
CA ALA A 128 5.41 15.40 9.26
C ALA A 128 4.74 16.70 9.74
N LYS A 129 3.74 16.62 10.64
CA LYS A 129 2.96 17.78 11.13
C LYS A 129 3.87 19.00 11.39
N LYS A 130 3.56 20.05 10.64
CA LYS A 130 4.45 21.10 10.14
C LYS A 130 5.09 21.97 11.23
N ARG A 131 6.42 22.13 11.17
CA ARG A 131 7.09 23.33 11.71
C ARG A 131 6.98 24.47 10.70
N LYS A 132 6.52 25.65 11.14
CA LYS A 132 6.52 26.88 10.32
C LYS A 132 7.97 27.28 10.01
N PHE A 133 8.35 27.42 8.74
CA PHE A 133 9.61 28.04 8.32
C PHE A 133 9.33 29.49 7.94
N GLY A 134 9.86 30.44 8.73
CA GLY A 134 9.78 31.87 8.42
C GLY A 134 8.39 32.34 7.96
N LYS A 135 8.32 33.38 7.12
CA LYS A 135 7.09 34.00 6.62
C LYS A 135 6.24 33.09 5.70
N GLY A 136 5.67 32.00 6.24
CA GLY A 136 4.46 31.37 5.72
C GLY A 136 4.60 30.15 4.80
N THR A 137 5.80 29.65 4.49
CA THR A 137 5.97 28.43 3.67
C THR A 137 6.29 27.21 4.52
N THR A 138 5.48 26.17 4.39
CA THR A 138 5.71 24.85 4.99
C THR A 138 6.15 23.91 3.88
N VAL A 139 7.32 23.28 4.05
CA VAL A 139 7.87 22.26 3.15
C VAL A 139 7.92 20.96 3.94
N THR A 140 7.53 19.85 3.31
CA THR A 140 7.59 18.54 3.93
C THR A 140 9.04 18.13 4.17
N LYS A 141 9.35 17.71 5.40
CA LYS A 141 10.71 17.32 5.80
C LYS A 141 10.81 15.82 6.00
N PRO A 142 12.03 15.25 5.97
CA PRO A 142 12.25 13.92 6.52
C PRO A 142 11.75 13.84 7.97
N VAL A 143 11.15 12.71 8.33
CA VAL A 143 10.66 12.44 9.69
C VAL A 143 11.38 11.24 10.27
N SER A 144 11.52 11.17 11.59
CA SER A 144 12.07 9.96 12.21
C SER A 144 11.21 8.74 11.88
N LEU A 145 11.84 7.60 11.67
CA LEU A 145 11.16 6.34 11.41
C LEU A 145 10.16 6.02 12.54
N PHE A 146 10.52 6.31 13.79
CA PHE A 146 9.63 6.09 14.94
C PHE A 146 8.40 7.00 14.92
N SER A 147 8.54 8.27 14.52
CA SER A 147 7.38 9.15 14.34
C SER A 147 6.44 8.63 13.25
N PHE A 148 7.01 8.15 12.14
CA PHE A 148 6.24 7.55 11.05
C PHE A 148 5.51 6.27 11.50
N LEU A 149 6.21 5.32 12.12
CA LEU A 149 5.62 4.08 12.61
C LEU A 149 4.61 4.32 13.74
N LYS A 150 4.83 5.32 14.61
CA LYS A 150 3.85 5.74 15.63
C LYS A 150 2.57 6.26 14.99
N ALA A 151 2.68 7.07 13.94
CA ALA A 151 1.51 7.57 13.22
C ALA A 151 0.79 6.41 12.54
N LEU A 152 1.52 5.51 11.87
CA LEU A 152 0.94 4.38 11.16
C LEU A 152 0.27 3.37 12.11
N LEU A 153 0.92 3.01 13.22
CA LEU A 153 0.59 1.82 14.03
C LEU A 153 0.15 2.11 15.47
N GLY A 154 0.25 3.37 15.89
CA GLY A 154 -0.02 3.78 17.26
C GLY A 154 1.15 3.57 18.22
N ALA A 155 1.06 4.25 19.37
CA ALA A 155 2.13 4.27 20.37
C ALA A 155 2.37 2.88 20.98
N LYS A 156 1.29 2.17 21.36
CA LYS A 156 1.40 0.86 22.01
C LYS A 156 2.18 -0.14 21.16
N LYS A 157 1.82 -0.27 19.89
CA LYS A 157 2.47 -1.20 18.96
C LYS A 157 3.91 -0.79 18.65
N LEU A 158 4.21 0.51 18.58
CA LEU A 158 5.59 0.98 18.45
C LEU A 158 6.46 0.55 19.64
N GLU A 159 5.98 0.66 20.88
CA GLU A 159 6.73 0.23 22.06
C GLU A 159 6.98 -1.29 22.09
N GLU A 160 6.06 -2.08 21.52
CA GLU A 160 6.27 -3.52 21.29
C GLU A 160 7.35 -3.76 20.21
N ILE A 161 7.28 -3.04 19.09
CA ILE A 161 8.23 -3.13 17.97
C ILE A 161 9.64 -2.76 18.41
N LYS A 162 9.82 -1.68 19.18
CA LYS A 162 11.12 -1.20 19.66
C LYS A 162 11.95 -2.28 20.38
N LYS A 163 11.27 -3.19 21.10
CA LYS A 163 11.88 -4.28 21.87
C LYS A 163 12.23 -5.50 21.03
N GLN A 164 11.79 -5.57 19.77
CA GLN A 164 12.06 -6.70 18.90
C GLN A 164 13.55 -6.81 18.58
N VAL A 165 14.01 -8.04 18.42
CA VAL A 165 15.35 -8.38 17.91
C VAL A 165 15.18 -9.05 16.54
N PRO A 166 16.22 -9.10 15.69
CA PRO A 166 16.08 -9.65 14.35
C PRO A 166 15.74 -11.15 14.37
N GLU A 167 14.78 -11.56 13.55
CA GLU A 167 14.25 -12.94 13.57
C GLU A 167 15.20 -13.97 12.93
N ASN A 168 16.06 -13.49 12.02
CA ASN A 168 16.90 -14.29 11.12
C ASN A 168 18.37 -14.39 11.56
N THR A 169 18.67 -14.02 12.80
CA THR A 169 20.01 -14.16 13.41
C THR A 169 19.93 -14.97 14.70
N THR A 170 20.99 -15.74 14.99
CA THR A 170 21.18 -16.48 16.25
C THR A 170 22.07 -15.73 17.24
N LEU A 171 22.79 -14.70 16.78
CA LEU A 171 23.59 -13.82 17.64
C LEU A 171 22.68 -12.83 18.37
N SER A 172 23.10 -12.37 19.55
CA SER A 172 22.51 -11.25 20.30
C SER A 172 22.45 -10.00 19.41
N GLY A 173 21.35 -9.85 18.67
CA GLY A 173 21.13 -8.73 17.76
C GLY A 173 20.72 -7.47 18.52
N LYS A 174 21.02 -6.31 17.95
CA LYS A 174 20.52 -5.02 18.45
C LYS A 174 18.99 -5.04 18.52
N THR A 175 18.41 -4.33 19.47
CA THR A 175 16.96 -4.10 19.46
C THR A 175 16.57 -3.26 18.24
N PHE A 176 15.29 -3.25 17.87
CA PHE A 176 14.78 -2.36 16.82
C PHE A 176 15.05 -0.90 17.17
N GLU A 177 14.89 -0.54 18.45
CA GLU A 177 15.20 0.80 18.95
C GLU A 177 16.66 1.18 18.68
N ASP A 178 17.61 0.31 19.03
CA ASP A 178 19.04 0.57 18.84
C ASP A 178 19.45 0.60 17.36
N ALA A 179 18.89 -0.31 16.56
CA ALA A 179 19.23 -0.44 15.14
C ALA A 179 18.75 0.74 14.29
N PHE A 180 17.63 1.38 14.68
CA PHE A 180 16.98 2.44 13.91
C PHE A 180 16.81 3.76 14.68
N LYS A 181 17.54 3.98 15.79
CA LYS A 181 17.40 5.17 16.64
C LYS A 181 17.49 6.51 15.89
N ASP A 182 18.36 6.60 14.89
CA ASP A 182 18.63 7.80 14.10
C ASP A 182 17.99 7.74 12.70
N ALA A 183 17.17 6.71 12.45
CA ALA A 183 16.64 6.43 11.13
C ALA A 183 15.52 7.40 10.74
N HIS A 184 15.49 7.77 9.47
CA HIS A 184 14.53 8.72 8.91
C HIS A 184 13.92 8.20 7.62
N VAL A 185 12.66 8.58 7.39
CA VAL A 185 11.95 8.34 6.12
C VAL A 185 11.60 9.67 5.48
N HIS A 186 11.62 9.70 4.14
CA HIS A 186 11.16 10.85 3.38
C HIS A 186 10.54 10.40 2.05
N PHE A 187 9.22 10.53 1.93
CA PHE A 187 8.51 10.30 0.69
C PHE A 187 7.26 11.17 0.61
N THR A 188 6.99 11.75 -0.56
CA THR A 188 5.86 12.67 -0.79
C THR A 188 4.84 12.12 -1.78
N HIS A 189 5.25 11.11 -2.55
CA HIS A 189 4.47 10.45 -3.59
C HIS A 189 5.00 9.03 -3.85
N PHE A 190 4.19 8.23 -4.56
CA PHE A 190 4.55 6.90 -5.04
C PHE A 190 4.92 6.93 -6.53
N VAL A 191 5.88 6.09 -6.92
CA VAL A 191 6.31 5.89 -8.32
C VAL A 191 6.34 4.40 -8.62
N ARG A 192 5.88 4.00 -9.80
CA ARG A 192 5.88 2.60 -10.26
C ARG A 192 7.23 2.23 -10.84
N ASN A 193 7.77 1.10 -10.40
CA ASN A 193 8.88 0.44 -11.08
C ASN A 193 8.37 -0.23 -12.35
N GLU A 194 9.10 -0.08 -13.45
CA GLU A 194 8.80 -0.77 -14.71
C GLU A 194 9.07 -2.28 -14.58
N ASP A 195 10.18 -2.64 -13.95
CA ASP A 195 10.61 -4.01 -13.72
C ASP A 195 11.29 -4.17 -12.34
N MET A 196 11.90 -5.34 -12.10
CA MET A 196 12.60 -5.65 -10.85
C MET A 196 14.01 -5.03 -10.75
N SER A 197 14.50 -4.33 -11.77
CA SER A 197 15.90 -3.87 -11.84
C SER A 197 16.25 -2.82 -10.79
N VAL A 198 15.24 -2.06 -10.35
CA VAL A 198 15.39 -0.97 -9.37
C VAL A 198 14.87 -1.34 -7.98
N SER A 199 14.34 -2.55 -7.78
CA SER A 199 13.83 -3.03 -6.48
C SER A 199 14.97 -3.46 -5.53
N ASN A 200 16.00 -2.62 -5.38
CA ASN A 200 17.21 -2.86 -4.59
C ASN A 200 17.63 -1.58 -3.85
N SER A 201 18.70 -1.65 -3.06
CA SER A 201 19.19 -0.54 -2.25
C SER A 201 19.69 0.66 -3.06
N TYR A 202 20.22 0.47 -4.28
CA TYR A 202 20.55 1.58 -5.19
C TYR A 202 19.30 2.33 -5.64
N GLY A 203 18.25 1.59 -6.02
CA GLY A 203 16.95 2.17 -6.34
C GLY A 203 16.33 2.88 -5.14
N ALA A 204 16.41 2.30 -3.95
CA ALA A 204 15.93 2.93 -2.71
C ALA A 204 16.69 4.23 -2.40
N TRP A 205 18.01 4.27 -2.61
CA TRP A 205 18.80 5.49 -2.47
C TRP A 205 18.37 6.58 -3.45
N ALA A 206 18.23 6.25 -4.73
CA ALA A 206 17.74 7.18 -5.74
C ALA A 206 16.32 7.68 -5.42
N ALA A 207 15.45 6.78 -4.93
CA ALA A 207 14.10 7.10 -4.52
C ALA A 207 14.06 8.04 -3.31
N LEU A 208 14.90 7.81 -2.30
CA LEU A 208 15.03 8.69 -1.15
C LEU A 208 15.50 10.09 -1.57
N ALA A 209 16.46 10.19 -2.51
CA ALA A 209 16.94 11.46 -3.03
C ALA A 209 15.84 12.27 -3.75
N ARG A 210 14.86 11.59 -4.36
CA ARG A 210 13.67 12.23 -4.98
C ARG A 210 12.48 12.37 -4.02
N GLY A 211 12.57 11.88 -2.79
CA GLY A 211 11.46 11.86 -1.86
C GLY A 211 10.27 11.06 -2.39
N MET A 212 10.52 9.86 -2.94
CA MET A 212 9.49 8.94 -3.44
C MET A 212 9.53 7.60 -2.72
N ALA A 213 8.35 7.00 -2.55
CA ALA A 213 8.21 5.58 -2.24
C ALA A 213 8.01 4.80 -3.54
N MET A 214 8.46 3.55 -3.58
CA MET A 214 8.47 2.74 -4.79
C MET A 214 7.34 1.72 -4.74
N GLN A 215 6.41 1.81 -5.68
CA GLN A 215 5.47 0.74 -5.99
C GLN A 215 6.21 -0.25 -6.90
N CYS A 216 6.29 -1.51 -6.49
CA CYS A 216 7.00 -2.53 -7.26
C CYS A 216 6.30 -2.83 -8.59
N ALA A 217 7.05 -3.41 -9.52
CA ALA A 217 6.51 -3.85 -10.80
C ALA A 217 5.44 -4.94 -10.60
N PRO A 218 4.48 -5.08 -11.53
CA PRO A 218 3.53 -6.19 -11.51
C PRO A 218 4.27 -7.54 -11.42
N ASN A 219 3.74 -8.46 -10.61
CA ASN A 219 4.35 -9.77 -10.35
C ASN A 219 5.75 -9.73 -9.70
N GLN A 220 6.12 -8.61 -9.06
CA GLN A 220 7.32 -8.59 -8.22
C GLN A 220 7.20 -9.64 -7.11
N ASP A 221 8.21 -10.50 -7.00
CA ASP A 221 8.28 -11.47 -5.92
C ASP A 221 8.42 -10.79 -4.56
N VAL A 222 7.77 -11.36 -3.56
CA VAL A 222 7.93 -11.08 -2.11
C VAL A 222 7.33 -9.74 -1.65
N ILE A 223 7.39 -8.67 -2.43
CA ILE A 223 7.01 -7.33 -1.97
C ILE A 223 6.22 -6.54 -3.03
N ASP A 224 5.37 -5.63 -2.54
CA ASP A 224 4.56 -4.74 -3.37
C ASP A 224 5.08 -3.29 -3.30
N CYS A 225 5.78 -2.91 -2.22
CA CYS A 225 6.25 -1.54 -2.02
C CYS A 225 7.57 -1.47 -1.24
N ILE A 226 8.38 -0.45 -1.55
CA ILE A 226 9.60 -0.10 -0.82
C ILE A 226 9.48 1.36 -0.35
N ILE A 227 9.61 1.57 0.96
CA ILE A 227 9.87 2.90 1.52
C ILE A 227 11.36 2.97 1.86
N PRO A 228 12.13 3.88 1.23
CA PRO A 228 13.52 4.08 1.59
C PRO A 228 13.67 4.64 3.00
N VAL A 229 14.66 4.14 3.74
CA VAL A 229 14.99 4.56 5.09
C VAL A 229 16.46 4.96 5.15
N LEU A 230 16.75 6.20 5.52
CA LEU A 230 18.11 6.64 5.85
C LEU A 230 18.43 6.16 7.27
N LEU A 231 19.45 5.33 7.46
CA LEU A 231 19.76 4.74 8.76
C LEU A 231 20.21 5.77 9.80
N ASN A 232 20.93 6.80 9.36
CA ASN A 232 21.40 7.88 10.20
C ASN A 232 21.30 9.22 9.46
N SER A 233 20.47 10.12 9.98
CA SER A 233 20.25 11.46 9.40
C SER A 233 21.49 12.34 9.24
N LYS A 234 22.61 12.03 9.90
CA LYS A 234 23.86 12.78 9.80
C LYS A 234 24.78 12.29 8.67
N ASP A 235 24.49 11.11 8.11
CA ASP A 235 25.34 10.53 7.08
C ASP A 235 25.15 11.23 5.75
N LYS A 236 26.19 11.22 4.92
CA LYS A 236 26.07 11.64 3.52
C LYS A 236 25.16 10.64 2.81
N LEU A 237 24.20 11.16 2.05
CA LEU A 237 23.27 10.34 1.30
C LEU A 237 24.01 9.54 0.21
N CYS A 238 24.20 8.26 0.45
CA CYS A 238 24.76 7.28 -0.48
C CYS A 238 24.03 5.95 -0.31
N GLU A 239 24.30 4.99 -1.21
CA GLU A 239 23.68 3.67 -1.17
C GLU A 239 23.87 2.99 0.20
N ASN A 240 25.11 2.93 0.71
CA ASN A 240 25.43 2.35 2.03
C ASN A 240 24.74 3.01 3.24
N ALA A 241 24.20 4.23 3.11
CA ALA A 241 23.48 4.89 4.20
C ALA A 241 21.99 4.53 4.22
N VAL A 242 21.48 3.90 3.15
CA VAL A 242 20.07 3.63 2.93
C VAL A 242 19.75 2.16 3.11
N THR A 243 18.62 1.89 3.75
CA THR A 243 17.99 0.57 3.85
C THR A 243 16.53 0.65 3.37
N GLY A 244 15.81 -0.46 3.43
CA GLY A 244 14.42 -0.57 3.02
C GLY A 244 13.47 -0.91 4.17
N LEU A 245 12.34 -0.20 4.22
CA LEU A 245 11.09 -0.75 4.71
C LEU A 245 10.40 -1.44 3.54
N LEU A 246 10.54 -2.77 3.51
CA LEU A 246 10.06 -3.66 2.46
C LEU A 246 8.66 -4.14 2.82
N ILE A 247 7.67 -3.84 1.99
CA ILE A 247 6.25 -3.97 2.33
C ILE A 247 5.59 -4.96 1.38
N GLN A 248 4.85 -5.90 1.96
CA GLN A 248 3.91 -6.74 1.23
C GLN A 248 2.49 -6.49 1.73
N CYS A 249 1.56 -6.31 0.80
CA CYS A 249 0.16 -6.08 1.04
C CYS A 249 -0.65 -7.30 0.61
N LYS A 250 -1.51 -7.79 1.52
CA LYS A 250 -2.48 -8.84 1.23
C LYS A 250 -3.89 -8.32 1.45
N ASN A 251 -4.70 -8.35 0.40
CA ASN A 251 -6.12 -8.01 0.46
C ASN A 251 -7.04 -9.25 0.55
N LYS A 252 -6.48 -10.45 0.68
CA LYS A 252 -7.22 -11.70 0.83
C LYS A 252 -6.83 -12.37 2.14
N ARG A 253 -7.74 -13.17 2.70
CA ARG A 253 -7.40 -14.09 3.79
C ARG A 253 -6.30 -15.02 3.31
N SER A 254 -5.20 -15.05 4.03
CA SER A 254 -4.06 -15.88 3.67
C SER A 254 -3.34 -16.31 4.93
N ASP A 255 -3.43 -17.60 5.25
CA ASP A 255 -2.71 -18.22 6.36
C ASP A 255 -1.25 -18.54 6.01
N SER A 256 -0.80 -18.19 4.80
CA SER A 256 0.59 -18.43 4.43
C SER A 256 1.51 -17.59 5.31
N ALA A 257 2.42 -18.29 6.01
CA ALA A 257 3.53 -17.73 6.78
C ALA A 257 4.50 -17.03 5.82
N VAL A 258 4.10 -15.84 5.39
CA VAL A 258 4.88 -15.02 4.50
C VAL A 258 5.97 -14.35 5.30
N THR A 259 7.19 -14.57 4.84
CA THR A 259 8.39 -14.01 5.44
C THR A 259 9.12 -13.25 4.35
N ILE A 260 9.24 -11.94 4.52
CA ILE A 260 9.97 -11.07 3.58
C ILE A 260 11.45 -11.36 3.74
N LYS A 261 12.06 -12.00 2.74
CA LYS A 261 13.47 -12.36 2.70
C LYS A 261 14.13 -11.56 1.59
N GLU A 262 14.98 -10.61 1.97
CA GLU A 262 15.63 -9.72 1.00
C GLU A 262 16.42 -10.53 -0.04
N GLU A 263 17.08 -11.62 0.38
CA GLU A 263 17.92 -12.45 -0.48
C GLU A 263 17.14 -13.22 -1.57
N LYS A 264 15.80 -13.29 -1.43
CA LYS A 264 14.90 -13.92 -2.42
C LYS A 264 14.37 -12.93 -3.45
N MET A 265 14.54 -11.64 -3.22
CA MET A 265 14.08 -10.61 -4.16
C MET A 265 14.87 -10.65 -5.47
N ASN A 266 14.25 -10.12 -6.53
CA ASN A 266 14.87 -9.89 -7.83
C ASN A 266 15.48 -11.15 -8.46
N GLY A 267 14.74 -12.27 -8.41
CA GLY A 267 15.23 -13.56 -8.90
C GLY A 267 16.41 -14.12 -8.07
N GLY A 268 16.46 -13.82 -6.77
CA GLY A 268 17.54 -14.22 -5.87
C GLY A 268 18.79 -13.35 -5.93
N ARG A 269 18.74 -12.18 -6.59
CA ARG A 269 19.83 -11.20 -6.58
C ARG A 269 19.95 -10.44 -5.26
N GLY A 270 18.86 -10.38 -4.49
CA GLY A 270 18.84 -9.66 -3.21
C GLY A 270 18.31 -8.23 -3.34
N PHE A 271 18.01 -7.61 -2.19
CA PHE A 271 17.80 -6.17 -2.10
C PHE A 271 19.13 -5.44 -1.94
N PHE A 272 20.04 -5.99 -1.15
CA PHE A 272 21.37 -5.43 -0.91
C PHE A 272 22.40 -5.95 -1.92
N PRO A 273 23.51 -5.23 -2.13
CA PRO A 273 24.63 -5.73 -2.89
C PRO A 273 25.23 -6.96 -2.19
N ARG A 274 25.77 -7.91 -2.97
CA ARG A 274 26.47 -9.08 -2.41
C ARG A 274 27.88 -8.69 -1.96
N ASP A 275 27.98 -7.94 -0.87
CA ASP A 275 29.22 -7.60 -0.20
C ASP A 275 29.19 -8.19 1.21
N SER A 276 30.07 -9.14 1.53
CA SER A 276 30.16 -9.80 2.83
C SER A 276 30.36 -8.86 4.04
N LYS A 277 30.77 -7.60 3.81
CA LYS A 277 30.97 -6.61 4.87
C LYS A 277 29.72 -5.79 5.17
N ASP A 278 28.71 -5.87 4.31
CA ASP A 278 27.47 -5.15 4.49
C ASP A 278 26.52 -5.94 5.40
N ASP A 279 26.21 -5.37 6.56
CA ASP A 279 25.34 -5.96 7.58
C ASP A 279 24.14 -5.07 7.89
N ARG A 280 23.78 -4.14 6.98
CA ARG A 280 22.70 -3.18 7.20
C ARG A 280 21.39 -3.89 7.53
N PRO A 281 20.68 -3.46 8.60
CA PRO A 281 19.40 -4.04 8.95
C PRO A 281 18.31 -3.55 8.00
N TYR A 282 17.27 -4.35 7.80
CA TYR A 282 16.07 -3.97 7.06
C TYR A 282 14.79 -4.32 7.81
N ILE A 283 13.69 -3.72 7.36
CA ILE A 283 12.37 -3.91 7.96
C ILE A 283 11.48 -4.61 6.95
N GLY A 284 10.90 -5.74 7.33
CA GLY A 284 9.81 -6.37 6.58
C GLY A 284 8.47 -6.01 7.21
N LEU A 285 7.54 -5.43 6.45
CA LEU A 285 6.19 -5.12 6.90
C LEU A 285 5.17 -5.89 6.07
N LEU A 286 4.41 -6.77 6.73
CA LEU A 286 3.29 -7.47 6.13
C LEU A 286 1.97 -6.79 6.55
N MET A 287 1.25 -6.22 5.58
CA MET A 287 -0.05 -5.57 5.75
C MET A 287 -1.17 -6.49 5.24
N GLN A 288 -1.86 -7.18 6.14
CA GLN A 288 -2.96 -8.10 5.80
C GLN A 288 -4.31 -7.38 5.94
N LEU A 289 -4.60 -6.50 4.98
CA LEU A 289 -5.75 -5.59 4.99
C LEU A 289 -7.09 -6.33 4.81
N GLY A 290 -7.10 -7.47 4.13
CA GLY A 290 -8.31 -8.28 3.89
C GLY A 290 -8.73 -9.18 5.05
N SER A 291 -7.92 -9.29 6.11
CA SER A 291 -8.22 -10.14 7.26
C SER A 291 -9.21 -9.46 8.19
N ARG A 292 -10.36 -10.09 8.50
CA ARG A 292 -11.25 -9.61 9.57
C ARG A 292 -10.64 -9.93 10.92
N SER A 293 -10.71 -9.01 11.88
CA SER A 293 -10.43 -9.33 13.29
C SER A 293 -11.37 -10.47 13.70
N GLU A 294 -10.80 -11.57 14.17
CA GLU A 294 -11.59 -12.62 14.82
C GLU A 294 -12.28 -11.98 16.03
N VAL A 295 -13.61 -12.09 16.08
CA VAL A 295 -14.34 -11.88 17.33
C VAL A 295 -13.73 -12.89 18.30
N LYS A 296 -13.20 -12.42 19.43
CA LYS A 296 -12.65 -13.28 20.47
C LYS A 296 -13.74 -14.29 20.88
N SER A 297 -13.65 -15.51 20.37
CA SER A 297 -14.24 -16.65 21.06
C SER A 297 -13.35 -16.93 22.27
N ASP A 298 -13.94 -17.01 23.45
CA ASP A 298 -13.29 -17.39 24.72
C ASP A 298 -12.80 -18.86 24.68
N SER A 299 -11.78 -19.10 23.85
CA SER A 299 -10.96 -20.30 23.91
C SER A 299 -9.52 -19.86 23.84
N CYS A 300 -8.86 -19.85 24.99
CA CYS A 300 -7.43 -19.64 25.14
C CYS A 300 -6.63 -20.69 24.37
N VAL A 301 -6.43 -20.50 23.07
CA VAL A 301 -5.35 -21.12 22.33
C VAL A 301 -4.87 -20.10 21.31
N GLU A 302 -3.86 -19.31 21.68
CA GLU A 302 -3.04 -18.64 20.68
C GLU A 302 -2.51 -19.73 19.74
N PRO A 303 -2.71 -19.63 18.41
CA PRO A 303 -2.01 -20.51 17.49
C PRO A 303 -0.54 -20.15 17.63
N ARG A 304 0.21 -20.99 18.37
CA ARG A 304 1.66 -21.02 18.30
C ARG A 304 1.99 -21.14 16.82
N ILE A 305 2.49 -20.06 16.24
CA ILE A 305 3.08 -20.10 14.91
C ILE A 305 4.20 -21.13 15.02
N ASN A 306 3.96 -22.33 14.51
CA ASN A 306 4.97 -23.33 14.32
C ASN A 306 5.92 -22.78 13.25
N LEU A 307 6.89 -21.96 13.68
CA LEU A 307 8.14 -21.81 12.97
C LEU A 307 8.76 -23.21 12.96
N GLN A 308 8.49 -23.97 11.90
CA GLN A 308 9.29 -25.14 11.59
C GLN A 308 10.75 -24.70 11.67
N ARG A 309 11.51 -25.39 12.54
CA ARG A 309 12.95 -25.23 12.74
C ARG A 309 13.67 -25.54 11.42
N ALA A 310 13.61 -24.63 10.47
CA ALA A 310 14.66 -24.52 9.47
C ALA A 310 15.92 -24.15 10.24
N THR A 311 16.97 -24.94 10.07
CA THR A 311 18.31 -24.67 10.60
C THR A 311 18.63 -23.18 10.42
N LYS A 312 18.66 -22.42 11.53
CA LYS A 312 18.86 -20.96 11.51
C LYS A 312 20.29 -20.67 11.05
N LYS A 313 20.51 -20.62 9.74
CA LYS A 313 21.71 -20.01 9.16
C LYS A 313 21.61 -18.52 9.46
N ASN A 314 22.66 -17.95 10.06
CA ASN A 314 22.71 -16.50 10.28
C ASN A 314 22.62 -15.81 8.92
N ALA A 315 21.52 -15.11 8.70
CA ALA A 315 21.39 -14.24 7.55
C ALA A 315 22.36 -13.06 7.71
N GLN A 316 22.88 -12.58 6.59
CA GLN A 316 23.82 -11.47 6.56
C GLN A 316 23.17 -10.17 7.04
N HIS A 317 21.99 -9.86 6.52
CA HIS A 317 21.24 -8.66 6.88
C HIS A 317 20.21 -8.95 7.99
N PRO A 318 20.31 -8.28 9.15
CA PRO A 318 19.33 -8.43 10.22
C PRO A 318 17.94 -7.96 9.78
N ARG A 319 16.93 -8.82 9.91
CA ARG A 319 15.53 -8.50 9.59
C ARG A 319 14.70 -8.27 10.84
N TYR A 320 14.06 -7.11 10.90
CA TYR A 320 12.99 -6.83 11.83
C TYR A 320 11.65 -6.95 11.12
N PHE A 321 10.80 -7.87 11.55
CA PHE A 321 9.55 -8.19 10.87
C PHE A 321 8.34 -7.70 11.66
N ILE A 322 7.47 -6.97 10.97
CA ILE A 322 6.24 -6.41 11.52
C ILE A 322 5.07 -7.01 10.75
N ASN A 323 4.13 -7.63 11.47
CA ASN A 323 2.93 -8.22 10.88
C ASN A 323 1.68 -7.54 11.42
N ILE A 324 0.78 -7.13 10.53
CA ILE A 324 -0.43 -6.40 10.86
C ILE A 324 -1.61 -7.02 10.13
N LYS A 325 -2.68 -7.29 10.89
CA LYS A 325 -3.90 -7.91 10.39
C LYS A 325 -5.08 -6.97 10.57
N GLY A 326 -5.86 -6.80 9.51
CA GLY A 326 -7.03 -5.94 9.47
C GLY A 326 -6.74 -4.52 9.02
N CYS A 327 -7.79 -3.77 8.73
CA CYS A 327 -7.76 -2.37 8.33
C CYS A 327 -8.83 -1.60 9.10
N SER A 328 -8.55 -1.30 10.36
CA SER A 328 -9.46 -0.59 11.28
C SER A 328 -8.71 0.49 12.06
N PRO A 329 -9.42 1.43 12.71
CA PRO A 329 -8.82 2.42 13.59
C PRO A 329 -7.93 1.83 14.71
N ASP A 330 -8.25 0.61 15.18
CA ASP A 330 -7.45 -0.08 16.20
C ASP A 330 -6.07 -0.52 15.69
N GLN A 331 -5.98 -0.87 14.40
CA GLN A 331 -4.73 -1.31 13.77
C GLN A 331 -3.96 -0.14 13.16
N TYR A 332 -4.69 0.83 12.61
CA TYR A 332 -4.17 2.03 11.96
C TYR A 332 -4.86 3.27 12.53
N PRO A 333 -4.29 3.93 13.56
CA PRO A 333 -4.92 5.06 14.24
C PRO A 333 -5.14 6.30 13.36
N ILE A 334 -4.57 6.34 12.15
CA ILE A 334 -4.84 7.37 11.15
C ILE A 334 -6.24 7.22 10.52
N ILE A 335 -6.85 6.03 10.59
CA ILE A 335 -8.21 5.82 10.11
C ILE A 335 -9.17 6.47 11.11
N THR A 336 -9.81 7.57 10.70
CA THR A 336 -10.85 8.21 11.49
C THR A 336 -12.15 7.40 11.44
N ALA A 337 -13.03 7.61 12.43
CA ALA A 337 -14.37 7.01 12.41
C ALA A 337 -15.15 7.36 11.13
N GLU A 338 -15.02 8.60 10.65
CA GLU A 338 -15.62 9.09 9.40
C GLU A 338 -15.08 8.33 8.16
N ALA A 339 -13.78 8.03 8.12
CA ALA A 339 -13.14 7.40 6.97
C ALA A 339 -13.29 5.86 6.95
N SER A 340 -13.65 5.24 8.08
CA SER A 340 -13.63 3.78 8.27
C SER A 340 -14.45 3.04 7.21
N ASN A 341 -15.67 3.51 6.91
CA ASN A 341 -16.52 2.92 5.88
C ASN A 341 -15.92 3.04 4.48
N SER A 342 -15.23 4.14 4.18
CA SER A 342 -14.57 4.36 2.90
C SER A 342 -13.38 3.43 2.70
N TYR A 343 -12.59 3.19 3.76
CA TYR A 343 -11.52 2.17 3.74
C TYR A 343 -12.09 0.76 3.51
N ALA A 344 -13.18 0.40 4.21
CA ALA A 344 -13.86 -0.87 3.99
C ALA A 344 -14.42 -1.00 2.57
N ALA A 345 -15.00 0.06 2.00
CA ALA A 345 -15.50 0.08 0.63
C ALA A 345 -14.38 -0.05 -0.42
N LEU A 346 -13.23 0.58 -0.17
CA LEU A 346 -12.05 0.47 -1.03
C LEU A 346 -11.48 -0.96 -1.03
N LEU A 347 -11.40 -1.62 0.13
CA LEU A 347 -10.92 -2.99 0.23
C LEU A 347 -11.94 -4.03 -0.26
N GLY A 348 -13.24 -3.74 -0.04
CA GLY A 348 -14.34 -4.65 -0.32
C GLY A 348 -14.44 -5.03 -1.80
N GLY A 349 -14.32 -6.32 -2.09
CA GLY A 349 -14.53 -6.90 -3.42
C GLY A 349 -16.00 -6.81 -3.85
N ARG A 350 -16.28 -6.20 -5.00
CA ARG A 350 -17.56 -6.42 -5.68
C ARG A 350 -17.38 -7.64 -6.59
N THR A 351 -17.81 -8.79 -6.12
CA THR A 351 -17.96 -10.01 -6.93
C THR A 351 -19.29 -9.97 -7.67
N LEU A 352 -19.40 -10.73 -8.77
CA LEU A 352 -20.68 -10.99 -9.44
C LEU A 352 -21.78 -11.36 -8.44
N TYR A 353 -21.44 -12.15 -7.42
CA TYR A 353 -22.37 -12.57 -6.39
C TYR A 353 -22.72 -11.45 -5.39
N SER A 354 -21.78 -10.56 -5.04
CA SER A 354 -22.11 -9.42 -4.17
C SER A 354 -22.89 -8.30 -4.87
N GLU A 355 -22.78 -8.20 -6.21
CA GLU A 355 -23.54 -7.22 -7.01
C GLU A 355 -24.89 -7.78 -7.50
N HIS A 356 -25.12 -9.09 -7.37
CA HIS A 356 -26.36 -9.70 -7.85
C HIS A 356 -27.54 -9.27 -6.98
N ALA A 357 -28.32 -8.32 -7.50
CA ALA A 357 -29.41 -7.66 -6.79
C ALA A 357 -30.50 -8.62 -6.30
N ARG A 358 -30.70 -9.75 -7.00
CA ARG A 358 -31.74 -10.74 -6.67
C ARG A 358 -31.17 -11.88 -5.84
N GLN A 359 -30.98 -11.65 -4.54
CA GLN A 359 -30.44 -12.65 -3.61
C GLN A 359 -31.20 -14.00 -3.67
N THR A 360 -32.50 -13.97 -3.96
CA THR A 360 -33.34 -15.17 -4.13
C THR A 360 -32.93 -16.06 -5.31
N SER A 361 -32.31 -15.51 -6.37
CA SER A 361 -31.83 -16.29 -7.52
C SER A 361 -30.32 -16.56 -7.51
N MET A 362 -29.64 -16.26 -6.40
CA MET A 362 -28.19 -16.44 -6.29
C MET A 362 -27.74 -17.87 -6.57
N LYS A 363 -28.45 -18.86 -6.03
CA LYS A 363 -28.16 -20.29 -6.25
C LYS A 363 -28.26 -20.67 -7.73
N SER A 364 -29.24 -20.13 -8.44
CA SER A 364 -29.39 -20.34 -9.89
C SER A 364 -28.20 -19.76 -10.66
N VAL A 365 -27.74 -18.56 -10.30
CA VAL A 365 -26.55 -17.94 -10.89
C VAL A 365 -25.28 -18.74 -10.58
N GLN A 366 -25.15 -19.28 -9.37
CA GLN A 366 -24.03 -20.16 -9.00
C GLN A 366 -24.03 -21.44 -9.84
N ARG A 367 -25.19 -22.04 -10.12
CA ARG A 367 -25.32 -23.24 -10.96
C ARG A 367 -24.95 -23.03 -12.43
N LEU A 368 -25.03 -21.79 -12.93
CA LEU A 368 -24.52 -21.41 -14.25
C LEU A 368 -22.99 -21.44 -14.33
N LYS A 369 -22.30 -21.55 -13.18
CA LYS A 369 -20.84 -21.64 -13.07
C LYS A 369 -20.09 -20.50 -13.81
N PRO A 370 -20.49 -19.23 -13.65
CA PRO A 370 -19.74 -18.11 -14.24
C PRO A 370 -18.31 -18.02 -13.69
N MET A 371 -18.06 -18.60 -12.51
CA MET A 371 -16.74 -18.82 -11.93
C MET A 371 -16.65 -20.22 -11.33
N TRP A 372 -15.49 -20.85 -11.46
CA TRP A 372 -15.20 -22.19 -10.94
C TRP A 372 -14.53 -22.09 -9.57
N THR A 373 -15.09 -22.72 -8.53
CA THR A 373 -14.53 -22.75 -7.18
C THR A 373 -15.09 -23.92 -6.37
N THR A 374 -14.22 -24.59 -5.62
CA THR A 374 -14.57 -25.67 -4.67
C THR A 374 -15.14 -25.13 -3.36
N ARG A 375 -15.00 -23.81 -3.12
CA ARG A 375 -15.45 -23.13 -1.90
C ARG A 375 -16.92 -22.70 -1.92
N ARG A 376 -17.71 -23.19 -2.87
CA ARG A 376 -19.16 -22.95 -2.97
C ARG A 376 -19.88 -24.24 -3.36
N GLU A 377 -20.93 -24.58 -2.62
CA GLU A 377 -21.66 -25.85 -2.73
C GLU A 377 -22.19 -26.15 -4.14
N ASP A 378 -22.73 -25.15 -4.85
CA ASP A 378 -23.47 -25.36 -6.09
C ASP A 378 -22.60 -25.41 -7.38
N THR A 379 -21.28 -25.34 -7.27
CA THR A 379 -20.39 -25.24 -8.46
C THR A 379 -20.10 -26.60 -9.10
N TYR A 380 -20.01 -27.67 -8.30
CA TYR A 380 -19.59 -29.01 -8.73
C TYR A 380 -20.60 -30.12 -8.39
N SER A 381 -21.85 -29.78 -8.07
CA SER A 381 -22.88 -30.74 -7.66
C SER A 381 -23.18 -31.88 -8.65
N TRP A 382 -22.71 -31.77 -9.89
CA TRP A 382 -22.83 -32.78 -10.95
C TRP A 382 -21.68 -33.82 -10.94
N LEU A 383 -20.56 -33.52 -10.28
CA LEU A 383 -19.39 -34.40 -10.23
C LEU A 383 -19.42 -35.24 -8.95
N LYS A 384 -19.69 -36.54 -9.08
CA LYS A 384 -19.77 -37.50 -7.98
C LYS A 384 -18.51 -38.35 -7.92
N ASP A 385 -17.41 -37.77 -7.42
CA ASP A 385 -16.15 -38.47 -7.14
C ASP A 385 -15.82 -38.36 -5.64
N PRO A 386 -15.69 -39.48 -4.90
CA PRO A 386 -15.46 -39.45 -3.45
C PRO A 386 -14.21 -38.70 -3.01
N ARG A 387 -13.14 -38.69 -3.82
CA ARG A 387 -11.91 -37.97 -3.50
C ARG A 387 -12.10 -36.46 -3.69
N PHE A 388 -12.84 -36.08 -4.73
CA PHE A 388 -13.15 -34.68 -4.99
C PHE A 388 -14.16 -34.10 -3.98
N GLU A 389 -15.12 -34.90 -3.52
CA GLU A 389 -16.04 -34.52 -2.44
C GLU A 389 -15.30 -34.19 -1.14
N GLU A 390 -14.23 -34.92 -0.83
CA GLU A 390 -13.37 -34.64 0.33
C GLU A 390 -12.63 -33.30 0.16
N VAL A 391 -12.12 -33.00 -1.03
CA VAL A 391 -11.51 -31.70 -1.35
C VAL A 391 -12.52 -30.56 -1.17
N ILE A 392 -13.75 -30.71 -1.68
CA ILE A 392 -14.82 -29.71 -1.50
C ILE A 392 -15.14 -29.50 -0.02
N LYS A 393 -15.26 -30.57 0.77
CA LYS A 393 -15.53 -30.47 2.22
C LYS A 393 -14.44 -29.70 2.96
N GLN A 394 -13.17 -29.94 2.62
CA GLN A 394 -12.04 -29.21 3.20
C GLN A 394 -12.07 -27.73 2.79
N ASP A 395 -12.30 -27.45 1.51
CA ASP A 395 -12.32 -26.09 0.98
C ASP A 395 -13.53 -25.26 1.45
N LEU A 396 -14.69 -25.88 1.69
CA LEU A 396 -15.88 -25.22 2.24
C LEU A 396 -15.65 -24.71 3.67
N GLN A 397 -14.76 -25.34 4.45
CA GLN A 397 -14.39 -24.85 5.80
C GLN A 397 -13.64 -23.52 5.74
N ILE A 398 -12.96 -23.22 4.63
CA ILE A 398 -12.19 -21.99 4.42
C ILE A 398 -13.11 -20.83 4.00
N GLY A 399 -14.25 -21.14 3.36
CA GLY A 399 -15.23 -20.16 2.86
C GLY A 399 -14.78 -19.39 1.61
N PRO A 400 -15.70 -18.75 0.87
CA PRO A 400 -15.34 -17.93 -0.29
C PRO A 400 -14.53 -16.68 0.11
N ASP A 401 -13.59 -16.28 -0.74
CA ASP A 401 -12.77 -15.05 -0.61
C ASP A 401 -13.59 -13.76 -0.51
#